data_AF-A0A352AAY6-F1
#
_entry.id   AF-A0A352AAY6-F1
#
_cell.length_a   1.000
_cell.length_b   1.000
_cell.length_c   1.000
_cell.angle_alpha   90.00
_cell.angle_beta   90.00
_cell.angle_gamma   90.00
#
_symmetry.space_group_name_H-M   'P 1'
#
loop_
_entity.id
_entity.type
_entity.pdbx_description
1 polymer ?
#
loop_
_entity_poly.entity_id
_entity_poly.type
_entity_poly.pdbx_seq_one_letter_code
_entity_poly.pdbx_strand_id
1 'polypeptide(L)'
;MKFHKLAIILTLVPVLFACTSQPPPARSEQPKERKTPPMVPLTLKTAIEELRVIKIKIDSGINPKEYREDVTDLVPIVKNAYGDAKVLAAVKSALEGHKLAVGFLECDRINGYDELYQCRDKVLQGVFAKYPDIAAQAQAAVAGENLSNISAGLDKDALLQAIWEKTGTDTEAALQASKP
;
A
#
# COMPACT_ATOMS: atom_id res chain seq x y z
N MET A 1 -2.05 -5.97 39.41
CA MET A 1 -3.04 -5.67 40.49
C MET A 1 -3.71 -4.35 40.09
N LYS A 2 -4.81 -4.35 39.32
CA LYS A 2 -6.23 -4.28 39.73
C LYS A 2 -6.48 -3.36 40.93
N PHE A 3 -7.19 -2.23 40.70
CA PHE A 3 -8.22 -1.55 41.52
C PHE A 3 -8.56 -0.22 40.80
N HIS A 4 -9.77 0.32 40.69
CA HIS A 4 -11.07 -0.03 41.25
C HIS A 4 -12.20 0.40 40.28
N LYS A 5 -13.26 -0.41 40.30
CA LYS A 5 -14.57 -0.16 39.71
C LYS A 5 -15.22 1.01 40.45
N LEU A 6 -15.91 1.90 39.73
CA LEU A 6 -16.96 2.73 40.29
C LEU A 6 -18.27 2.32 39.61
N ALA A 7 -19.01 1.50 40.34
CA ALA A 7 -20.38 1.12 40.04
C ALA A 7 -21.29 2.22 40.56
N ILE A 8 -22.12 2.79 39.69
CA ILE A 8 -23.28 3.58 40.11
C ILE A 8 -24.49 2.68 39.91
N ILE A 9 -24.95 2.11 41.03
CA ILE A 9 -26.23 1.41 41.14
C ILE A 9 -27.27 2.49 41.35
N LEU A 10 -28.26 2.58 40.45
CA LEU A 10 -29.48 3.34 40.70
C LEU A 10 -30.68 2.45 40.36
N THR A 11 -31.28 1.92 41.42
CA THR A 11 -32.53 1.17 41.46
C THR A 11 -33.67 2.10 41.85
N LEU A 12 -34.78 2.12 41.09
CA LEU A 12 -36.14 2.36 41.60
C LEU A 12 -37.17 2.02 40.49
N VAL A 13 -37.75 0.81 40.54
CA VAL A 13 -39.12 0.43 40.95
C VAL A 13 -40.08 0.28 39.74
N PRO A 14 -40.75 -0.89 39.59
CA PRO A 14 -41.58 -1.20 38.43
C PRO A 14 -43.02 -0.73 38.62
N VAL A 15 -43.61 -0.11 37.60
CA VAL A 15 -45.07 0.03 37.48
C VAL A 15 -45.53 -0.89 36.36
N LEU A 16 -46.17 -1.98 36.76
CA LEU A 16 -46.91 -2.90 35.91
C LEU A 16 -48.19 -2.18 35.42
N PHE A 17 -48.24 -1.86 34.14
CA PHE A 17 -49.51 -1.76 33.41
C PHE A 17 -49.54 -2.86 32.36
N ALA A 18 -50.43 -3.82 32.59
CA ALA A 18 -50.82 -4.82 31.61
C ALA A 18 -51.56 -4.12 30.46
N CYS A 19 -51.04 -4.27 29.25
CA CYS A 19 -51.80 -4.17 28.02
C CYS A 19 -51.49 -5.38 27.17
N THR A 20 -52.48 -6.25 27.03
CA THR A 20 -52.49 -7.38 26.11
C THR A 20 -52.50 -6.85 24.68
N SER A 21 -51.34 -6.77 24.03
CA SER A 21 -51.24 -6.63 22.58
C SER A 21 -50.85 -7.97 21.98
N GLN A 22 -51.73 -8.52 21.15
CA GLN A 22 -51.50 -9.73 20.37
C GLN A 22 -50.15 -9.69 19.65
N PRO A 23 -49.40 -10.80 19.57
CA PRO A 23 -48.21 -10.84 18.74
C PRO A 23 -48.62 -10.60 17.28
N PRO A 24 -47.99 -9.66 16.56
CA PRO A 24 -48.14 -9.60 15.11
C PRO A 24 -47.65 -10.94 14.53
N PRO A 25 -48.27 -11.42 13.44
CA PRO A 25 -47.85 -12.66 12.80
C PRO A 25 -46.36 -12.58 12.49
N ALA A 26 -45.64 -13.67 12.80
CA ALA A 26 -44.22 -13.81 12.53
C ALA A 26 -43.92 -13.28 11.13
N ARG A 27 -43.29 -12.11 11.07
CA ARG A 27 -42.74 -11.57 9.84
C ARG A 27 -41.73 -12.63 9.41
N SER A 28 -42.08 -13.39 8.38
CA SER A 28 -41.19 -14.32 7.70
C SER A 28 -39.86 -13.60 7.59
N GLU A 29 -38.86 -14.10 8.32
CA GLU A 29 -37.49 -13.64 8.13
C GLU A 29 -37.23 -13.87 6.66
N GLN A 30 -37.22 -12.79 5.87
CA GLN A 30 -36.52 -12.83 4.61
C GLN A 30 -35.16 -13.43 4.94
N PRO A 31 -34.72 -14.47 4.21
CA PRO A 31 -33.40 -15.02 4.42
C PRO A 31 -32.46 -13.82 4.48
N LYS A 32 -31.77 -13.63 5.61
CA LYS A 32 -30.60 -12.76 5.64
C LYS A 32 -29.76 -13.33 4.52
N GLU A 33 -29.78 -12.64 3.38
CA GLU A 33 -28.93 -12.95 2.26
C GLU A 33 -27.57 -13.06 2.91
N ARG A 34 -27.04 -14.28 2.99
CA ARG A 34 -25.68 -14.49 3.46
C ARG A 34 -24.91 -13.63 2.48
N LYS A 35 -24.49 -12.43 2.92
CA LYS A 35 -23.48 -11.67 2.24
C LYS A 35 -22.28 -12.59 2.28
N THR A 36 -22.16 -13.43 1.25
CA THR A 36 -20.93 -14.12 0.94
C THR A 36 -19.87 -13.04 1.08
N PRO A 37 -18.86 -13.23 1.95
CA PRO A 37 -17.81 -12.24 2.10
C PRO A 37 -17.37 -11.85 0.69
N PRO A 38 -17.25 -10.55 0.36
CA PRO A 38 -16.91 -10.12 -0.98
C PRO A 38 -15.66 -10.91 -1.40
N MET A 39 -15.85 -11.87 -2.30
CA MET A 39 -14.79 -12.76 -2.69
C MET A 39 -13.86 -11.94 -3.56
N VAL A 40 -12.66 -11.65 -3.05
CA VAL A 40 -11.63 -10.96 -3.81
C VAL A 40 -11.40 -11.75 -5.10
N PRO A 41 -11.62 -11.15 -6.29
CA PRO A 41 -11.44 -11.86 -7.55
C PRO A 41 -10.03 -12.42 -7.65
N LEU A 42 -9.89 -13.59 -8.28
CA LEU A 42 -8.63 -14.33 -8.34
C LEU A 42 -7.47 -13.44 -8.82
N THR A 43 -7.68 -12.63 -9.86
CA THR A 43 -6.68 -11.71 -10.42
C THR A 43 -6.22 -10.64 -9.41
N LEU A 44 -7.14 -10.10 -8.60
CA LEU A 44 -6.81 -9.12 -7.58
C LEU A 44 -6.07 -9.77 -6.41
N LYS A 45 -6.47 -10.99 -6.03
CA LYS A 45 -5.76 -11.78 -5.03
C LYS A 45 -4.34 -12.11 -5.49
N THR A 46 -4.16 -12.56 -6.73
CA THR A 46 -2.83 -12.83 -7.30
C THR A 46 -1.97 -11.58 -7.29
N ALA A 47 -2.48 -10.42 -7.72
CA ALA A 47 -1.74 -9.17 -7.69
C ALA A 47 -1.24 -8.79 -6.28
N ILE A 48 -2.07 -9.00 -5.25
CA ILE A 48 -1.72 -8.74 -3.86
C ILE A 48 -0.63 -9.70 -3.37
N GLU A 49 -0.73 -10.99 -3.69
CA GLU A 49 0.28 -11.97 -3.28
C GLU A 49 1.62 -11.74 -4.00
N GLU A 50 1.62 -11.37 -5.28
CA GLU A 50 2.85 -11.03 -6.00
C GLU A 50 3.54 -9.78 -5.40
N LEU A 51 2.77 -8.73 -5.07
CA LEU A 51 3.30 -7.56 -4.34
C LEU A 51 3.89 -7.97 -2.99
N ARG A 52 3.23 -8.88 -2.27
CA ARG A 52 3.75 -9.41 -1.00
C ARG A 52 5.05 -10.18 -1.19
N VAL A 53 5.16 -11.00 -2.24
CA VAL A 53 6.39 -11.73 -2.57
C VAL A 53 7.53 -10.75 -2.87
N ILE A 54 7.28 -9.72 -3.68
CA ILE A 54 8.25 -8.66 -3.98
C ILE A 54 8.74 -8.00 -2.68
N LYS A 55 7.83 -7.62 -1.79
CA LYS A 55 8.19 -7.03 -0.49
C LYS A 55 9.09 -7.96 0.32
N ILE A 56 8.75 -9.25 0.43
CA ILE A 56 9.56 -10.23 1.17
C ILE A 56 10.97 -10.36 0.58
N LYS A 57 11.08 -10.37 -0.75
CA LYS A 57 12.38 -10.44 -1.44
C LYS A 57 13.23 -9.19 -1.17
N ILE A 58 12.64 -8.01 -1.20
CA ILE A 58 13.31 -6.75 -0.82
C ILE A 58 13.84 -6.85 0.61
N ASP A 59 12.98 -7.23 1.57
CA ASP A 59 13.34 -7.32 2.99
C ASP A 59 14.45 -8.37 3.25
N SER A 60 14.61 -9.36 2.36
CA SER A 60 15.61 -10.44 2.48
C SER A 60 16.91 -10.17 1.71
N GLY A 61 17.02 -9.05 1.01
CA GLY A 61 18.12 -8.75 0.09
C GLY A 61 17.82 -9.26 -1.33
N ILE A 62 17.49 -8.34 -2.22
CA ILE A 62 17.00 -8.66 -3.58
C ILE A 62 18.09 -8.47 -4.64
N ASN A 63 18.12 -9.39 -5.61
CA ASN A 63 18.90 -9.18 -6.83
C ASN A 63 18.17 -8.17 -7.75
N PRO A 64 18.82 -7.08 -8.22
CA PRO A 64 18.16 -6.08 -9.07
C PRO A 64 17.57 -6.63 -10.38
N LYS A 65 18.13 -7.71 -10.92
CA LYS A 65 17.60 -8.38 -12.12
C LYS A 65 16.30 -9.11 -11.79
N GLU A 66 16.30 -9.93 -10.74
CA GLU A 66 15.10 -10.66 -10.29
C GLU A 66 13.99 -9.69 -9.89
N TYR A 67 14.32 -8.61 -9.17
CA TYR A 67 13.37 -7.57 -8.83
C TYR A 67 12.65 -6.98 -10.05
N ARG A 68 13.42 -6.68 -11.10
CA ARG A 68 12.87 -6.16 -12.36
C ARG A 68 11.95 -7.17 -13.03
N GLU A 69 12.35 -8.44 -13.07
CA GLU A 69 11.55 -9.53 -13.66
C GLU A 69 10.22 -9.66 -12.90
N ASP A 70 10.27 -9.72 -11.56
CA ASP A 70 9.06 -9.78 -10.71
C ASP A 70 8.11 -8.60 -10.96
N VAL A 71 8.64 -7.37 -11.02
CA VAL A 71 7.83 -6.17 -11.29
C VAL A 71 7.25 -6.21 -12.70
N THR A 72 8.00 -6.70 -13.68
CA THR A 72 7.56 -6.81 -15.08
C THR A 72 6.42 -7.82 -15.21
N ASP A 73 6.53 -8.96 -14.53
CA ASP A 73 5.52 -10.02 -14.53
C ASP A 73 4.24 -9.59 -13.78
N LEU A 74 4.38 -8.73 -12.77
CA LEU A 74 3.25 -8.16 -12.04
C LEU A 74 2.39 -7.19 -12.89
N VAL A 75 3.00 -6.44 -13.82
CA VAL A 75 2.29 -5.44 -14.64
C VAL A 75 1.04 -6.01 -15.35
N PRO A 76 1.11 -7.10 -16.13
CA PRO A 76 -0.06 -7.66 -16.79
C PRO A 76 -1.11 -8.21 -15.80
N ILE A 77 -0.70 -8.71 -14.64
CA ILE A 77 -1.61 -9.20 -13.59
C ILE A 77 -2.44 -8.04 -13.04
N VAL A 78 -1.80 -6.93 -12.67
CA VAL A 78 -2.48 -5.73 -12.16
C VAL A 78 -3.35 -5.07 -13.23
N LYS A 79 -2.87 -5.03 -14.48
CA LYS A 79 -3.64 -4.47 -15.61
C LYS A 79 -4.97 -5.19 -15.80
N ASN A 80 -4.98 -6.52 -15.61
CA ASN A 80 -6.16 -7.36 -15.79
C ASN A 80 -6.97 -7.56 -14.50
N ALA A 81 -6.51 -7.02 -13.37
CA ALA A 81 -7.19 -7.15 -12.09
C ALA A 81 -8.46 -6.27 -12.01
N TYR A 82 -9.52 -6.85 -11.45
CA TYR A 82 -10.78 -6.20 -11.14
C TYR A 82 -11.25 -6.61 -9.74
N GLY A 83 -12.20 -5.88 -9.15
CA GLY A 83 -12.74 -6.16 -7.83
C GLY A 83 -13.00 -4.89 -7.04
N ASP A 84 -12.81 -4.96 -5.71
CA ASP A 84 -12.95 -3.81 -4.83
C ASP A 84 -12.07 -2.65 -5.29
N ALA A 85 -12.68 -1.48 -5.50
CA ALA A 85 -12.00 -0.33 -6.08
C ALA A 85 -10.89 0.23 -5.18
N LYS A 86 -11.06 0.16 -3.85
CA LYS A 86 -10.08 0.65 -2.89
C LYS A 86 -8.85 -0.27 -2.88
N VAL A 87 -9.06 -1.58 -2.85
CA VAL A 87 -7.98 -2.57 -2.92
C VAL A 87 -7.24 -2.47 -4.26
N LEU A 88 -7.98 -2.38 -5.38
CA LEU A 88 -7.37 -2.24 -6.71
C LEU A 88 -6.56 -0.95 -6.84
N ALA A 89 -7.04 0.16 -6.28
CA ALA A 89 -6.29 1.42 -6.25
C ALA A 89 -4.99 1.30 -5.45
N ALA A 90 -5.02 0.63 -4.29
CA ALA A 90 -3.82 0.39 -3.48
C ALA A 90 -2.80 -0.50 -4.22
N VAL A 91 -3.25 -1.58 -4.87
CA VAL A 91 -2.40 -2.45 -5.69
C VAL A 91 -1.74 -1.68 -6.84
N LYS A 92 -2.52 -0.86 -7.57
CA LYS A 92 -1.98 0.00 -8.64
C LYS A 92 -0.98 1.02 -8.10
N SER A 93 -1.28 1.63 -6.97
CA SER A 93 -0.39 2.58 -6.30
C SER A 93 0.95 1.92 -5.96
N ALA A 94 0.93 0.73 -5.36
CA ALA A 94 2.14 -0.02 -5.02
C ALA A 94 2.96 -0.37 -6.26
N LEU A 95 2.31 -0.88 -7.32
CA LEU A 95 2.98 -1.19 -8.59
C LEU A 95 3.67 0.03 -9.21
N GLU A 96 3.03 1.21 -9.21
CA GLU A 96 3.65 2.43 -9.75
C GLU A 96 4.91 2.83 -8.98
N GLY A 97 4.93 2.67 -7.65
CA GLY A 97 6.14 2.93 -6.89
C GLY A 97 7.26 1.90 -7.18
N HIS A 98 6.92 0.62 -7.35
CA HIS A 98 7.89 -0.40 -7.77
C HIS A 98 8.46 -0.12 -9.17
N LYS A 99 7.64 0.35 -10.11
CA LYS A 99 8.10 0.77 -11.44
C LYS A 99 9.06 1.95 -11.37
N LEU A 100 8.84 2.90 -10.46
CA LEU A 100 9.78 4.01 -10.24
C LEU A 100 11.13 3.50 -9.68
N ALA A 101 11.12 2.58 -8.73
CA ALA A 101 12.35 1.94 -8.23
C ALA A 101 13.11 1.19 -9.34
N VAL A 102 12.40 0.44 -10.19
CA VAL A 102 13.00 -0.24 -11.35
C VAL A 102 13.59 0.77 -12.34
N GLY A 103 12.86 1.84 -12.67
CA GLY A 103 13.35 2.89 -13.55
C GLY A 103 14.61 3.57 -13.00
N PHE A 104 14.69 3.76 -11.69
CA PHE A 104 15.87 4.34 -11.05
C PHE A 104 17.08 3.40 -11.16
N LEU A 105 16.89 2.11 -10.90
CA LEU A 105 17.91 1.07 -11.09
C LEU A 105 18.34 0.92 -12.56
N GLU A 106 17.43 1.16 -13.51
CA GLU A 106 17.71 1.07 -14.93
C GLU A 106 18.68 2.11 -15.44
N CYS A 107 18.73 3.28 -14.81
CA CYS A 107 19.66 4.33 -15.18
C CYS A 107 21.13 3.88 -15.07
N ASP A 108 21.45 2.96 -14.16
CA ASP A 108 22.81 2.42 -13.99
C ASP A 108 23.33 1.65 -15.22
N ARG A 109 22.44 1.34 -16.19
CA ARG A 109 22.80 0.68 -17.44
C ARG A 109 23.20 1.67 -18.53
N ILE A 110 23.11 2.98 -18.28
CA ILE A 110 23.50 4.03 -19.22
C ILE A 110 25.01 4.21 -19.18
N ASN A 111 25.62 4.24 -20.37
CA ASN A 111 27.03 4.54 -20.53
C ASN A 111 27.20 6.05 -20.67
N GLY A 112 27.55 6.73 -19.59
CA GLY A 112 27.78 8.18 -19.57
C GLY A 112 27.48 8.78 -18.21
N TYR A 113 28.40 9.61 -17.69
CA TYR A 113 28.26 10.20 -16.35
C TYR A 113 27.07 11.16 -16.28
N ASP A 114 26.97 12.10 -17.22
CA ASP A 114 25.89 13.10 -17.21
C ASP A 114 24.53 12.46 -17.55
N GLU A 115 24.51 11.53 -18.50
CA GLU A 115 23.30 10.83 -18.94
C GLU A 115 22.72 9.93 -17.84
N LEU A 116 23.58 9.32 -17.01
CA LEU A 116 23.17 8.59 -15.81
C LEU A 116 22.35 9.48 -14.89
N TYR A 117 22.87 10.65 -14.52
CA TYR A 117 22.19 11.54 -13.57
C TYR A 117 20.97 12.23 -14.17
N GLN A 118 21.00 12.56 -15.46
CA GLN A 118 19.80 13.05 -16.16
C GLN A 118 18.67 11.99 -16.16
N CYS A 119 19.03 10.72 -16.37
CA CYS A 119 18.06 9.62 -16.26
C CYS A 119 17.50 9.51 -14.86
N ARG A 120 18.37 9.50 -13.83
CA ARG A 120 17.96 9.41 -12.43
C ARG A 120 17.09 10.59 -12.03
N ASP A 121 17.43 11.81 -12.41
CA ASP A 121 16.64 13.02 -12.13
C ASP A 121 15.25 12.97 -12.77
N LYS A 122 15.16 12.45 -14.00
CA LYS A 122 13.86 12.24 -14.66
C LYS A 122 12.99 11.25 -13.89
N VAL A 123 13.58 10.17 -13.37
CA VAL A 123 12.84 9.21 -12.52
C VAL A 123 12.48 9.84 -11.18
N LEU A 124 13.38 10.64 -10.59
CA LEU A 124 13.17 11.33 -9.33
C LEU A 124 12.00 12.31 -9.38
N GLN A 125 11.72 12.95 -10.51
CA GLN A 125 10.51 13.75 -10.68
C GLN A 125 9.24 12.93 -10.38
N GLY A 126 9.18 11.69 -10.87
CA GLY A 126 8.08 10.77 -10.58
C GLY A 126 8.08 10.28 -9.12
N VAL A 127 9.26 9.97 -8.57
CA VAL A 127 9.41 9.59 -7.15
C VAL A 127 8.92 10.71 -6.24
N PHE A 128 9.31 11.95 -6.49
CA PHE A 128 8.95 13.12 -5.68
C PHE A 128 7.47 13.47 -5.79
N ALA A 129 6.88 13.29 -6.97
CA ALA A 129 5.44 13.47 -7.14
C ALA A 129 4.64 12.44 -6.34
N LYS A 130 5.11 11.19 -6.27
CA LYS A 130 4.43 10.10 -5.54
C LYS A 130 4.74 10.11 -4.03
N TYR A 131 5.97 10.44 -3.67
CA TYR A 131 6.51 10.42 -2.30
C TYR A 131 7.16 11.77 -1.96
N PRO A 132 6.36 12.81 -1.64
CA PRO A 132 6.86 14.16 -1.38
C PRO A 132 7.85 14.25 -0.21
N ASP A 133 7.79 13.32 0.75
CA ASP A 133 8.72 13.28 1.86
C ASP A 133 10.12 12.80 1.45
N ILE A 134 10.22 11.91 0.45
CA ILE A 134 11.51 11.57 -0.20
C ILE A 134 12.07 12.82 -0.89
N ALA A 135 11.21 13.64 -1.51
CA ALA A 135 11.64 14.90 -2.14
C ALA A 135 12.25 15.86 -1.12
N ALA A 136 11.58 16.04 0.03
CA ALA A 136 12.08 16.89 1.10
C ALA A 136 13.42 16.40 1.66
N GLN A 137 13.58 15.09 1.86
CA GLN A 137 14.83 14.49 2.32
C GLN A 137 15.95 14.64 1.29
N ALA A 138 15.66 14.41 0.01
CA ALA A 138 16.63 14.58 -1.07
C ALA A 138 17.11 16.03 -1.20
N GLN A 139 16.18 16.99 -1.16
CA GLN A 139 16.51 18.43 -1.20
C GLN A 139 17.34 18.87 0.00
N ALA A 140 17.04 18.34 1.19
CA ALA A 140 17.81 18.62 2.39
C ALA A 140 19.23 18.02 2.31
N ALA A 141 19.39 16.84 1.73
CA ALA A 141 20.68 16.15 1.61
C ALA A 141 21.67 16.91 0.73
N VAL A 142 21.20 17.59 -0.33
CA VAL A 142 22.05 18.36 -1.26
C VAL A 142 22.01 19.88 -0.99
N ALA A 143 21.49 20.29 0.17
CA ALA A 143 21.30 21.70 0.47
C ALA A 143 22.65 22.43 0.51
N GLY A 144 22.79 23.47 -0.33
CA GLY A 144 24.04 24.23 -0.46
C GLY A 144 25.04 23.65 -1.46
N GLU A 145 24.73 22.52 -2.09
CA GLU A 145 25.51 22.00 -3.20
C GLU A 145 25.11 22.66 -4.52
N ASN A 146 26.09 22.93 -5.39
CA ASN A 146 25.85 23.47 -6.73
C ASN A 146 25.95 22.34 -7.75
N LEU A 147 24.91 21.51 -7.82
CA LEU A 147 24.84 20.36 -8.71
C LEU A 147 23.96 20.66 -9.93
N SER A 148 24.40 20.21 -11.11
CA SER A 148 23.57 20.23 -12.32
C SER A 148 22.41 19.24 -12.26
N ASN A 149 22.58 18.14 -11.52
CA ASN A 149 21.57 17.10 -11.31
C ASN A 149 21.51 16.73 -9.82
N ILE A 150 20.31 16.69 -9.23
CA ILE A 150 20.16 16.41 -7.79
C ILE A 150 20.64 15.01 -7.44
N SER A 151 20.41 14.04 -8.32
CA SER A 151 20.84 12.65 -8.12
C SER A 151 22.36 12.45 -8.05
N ALA A 152 23.16 13.46 -8.40
CA ALA A 152 24.61 13.41 -8.25
C ALA A 152 25.07 13.51 -6.79
N GLY A 153 24.31 14.20 -5.94
CA GLY A 153 24.59 14.34 -4.51
C GLY A 153 23.83 13.35 -3.62
N LEU A 154 23.04 12.44 -4.20
CA LEU A 154 22.25 11.48 -3.45
C LEU A 154 22.94 10.12 -3.39
N ASP A 155 22.88 9.50 -2.21
CA ASP A 155 23.21 8.08 -2.06
C ASP A 155 22.15 7.23 -2.78
N LYS A 156 22.60 6.46 -3.76
CA LYS A 156 21.75 5.62 -4.61
C LYS A 156 21.00 4.57 -3.79
N ASP A 157 21.70 3.89 -2.89
CA ASP A 157 21.16 2.76 -2.16
C ASP A 157 20.21 3.24 -1.07
N ALA A 158 20.51 4.36 -0.41
CA ALA A 158 19.61 5.01 0.54
C ALA A 158 18.31 5.49 -0.13
N LEU A 159 18.41 6.10 -1.31
CA LEU A 159 17.24 6.54 -2.07
C LEU A 159 16.39 5.34 -2.53
N LEU A 160 17.02 4.27 -3.03
CA LEU A 160 16.33 3.06 -3.43
C LEU A 160 15.63 2.38 -2.25
N GLN A 161 16.31 2.32 -1.10
CA GLN A 161 15.74 1.83 0.15
C GLN A 161 14.53 2.65 0.59
N ALA A 162 14.60 3.98 0.51
CA ALA A 162 13.47 4.86 0.83
C ALA A 162 12.26 4.62 -0.10
N ILE A 163 12.50 4.44 -1.41
CA ILE A 163 11.43 4.09 -2.36
C ILE A 163 10.84 2.72 -1.99
N TRP A 164 11.67 1.74 -1.68
CA TRP A 164 11.23 0.40 -1.29
C TRP A 164 10.40 0.40 -0.02
N GLU A 165 10.79 1.13 1.02
CA GLU A 165 10.02 1.28 2.26
C GLU A 165 8.62 1.87 2.00
N LYS A 166 8.54 2.90 1.14
CA LYS A 166 7.25 3.49 0.75
C LYS A 166 6.39 2.53 -0.06
N THR A 167 6.96 1.82 -1.02
CA THR A 167 6.23 0.81 -1.80
C THR A 167 5.78 -0.37 -0.94
N GLY A 168 6.59 -0.76 0.05
CA GLY A 168 6.24 -1.77 1.04
C GLY A 168 5.05 -1.33 1.88
N THR A 169 5.00 -0.06 2.28
CA THR A 169 3.85 0.53 2.97
C THR A 169 2.59 0.51 2.11
N ASP A 170 2.71 0.87 0.81
CA ASP A 170 1.59 0.80 -0.15
C ASP A 170 1.08 -0.65 -0.31
N THR A 171 1.99 -1.63 -0.32
CA THR A 171 1.68 -3.06 -0.37
C THR A 171 0.96 -3.54 0.88
N GLU A 172 1.41 -3.13 2.06
CA GLU A 172 0.75 -3.42 3.32
C GLU A 172 -0.66 -2.82 3.38
N ALA A 173 -0.84 -1.60 2.86
CA ALA A 173 -2.15 -0.98 2.77
C ALA A 173 -3.10 -1.78 1.85
N ALA A 174 -2.61 -2.31 0.73
CA ALA A 174 -3.38 -3.20 -0.14
C ALA A 174 -3.78 -4.50 0.57
N LEU A 175 -2.84 -5.12 1.29
CA LEU A 175 -3.09 -6.32 2.09
C LEU A 175 -4.14 -6.06 3.19
N GLN A 176 -4.03 -4.95 3.92
CA GLN A 176 -5.00 -4.58 4.95
C GLN A 176 -6.39 -4.31 4.36
N ALA A 177 -6.47 -3.60 3.23
CA ALA A 177 -7.73 -3.32 2.56
C ALA A 177 -8.42 -4.59 2.03
N SER A 178 -7.67 -5.66 1.76
CA SER A 178 -8.20 -6.94 1.29
C SER A 178 -8.72 -7.87 2.40
N LYS A 179 -8.52 -7.51 3.68
CA LYS A 179 -9.02 -8.31 4.81
C LYS A 179 -10.52 -8.04 5.01
N PRO A 180 -11.33 -9.09 5.26
CA PRO A 180 -12.77 -8.97 5.51
C PRO A 180 -13.10 -8.30 6.85
#